data_AF-A0A1F3ADT6-F1
#
_entry.id   AF-A0A1F3ADT6-F1
#
_cell.length_a   1.000
_cell.length_b   1.000
_cell.length_c   1.000
_cell.angle_alpha   90.00
_cell.angle_beta   90.00
_cell.angle_gamma   90.00
#
_symmetry.space_group_name_H-M   'P 1'
#
loop_
_entity.id
_entity.type
_entity.pdbx_description
1 polymer ?
#
loop_
_entity_poly.entity_id
_entity_poly.type
_entity_poly.pdbx_seq_one_letter_code
_entity_poly.pdbx_strand_id
1 'polypeptide(L)'
;MTKRDKYLRRTYGLTECQFLKMVAAQGGVCAICQRAPKPRKRLHVDHDHKTGRVRGALCFHCNHRLLGRGRENPEQHQRAAAYLLCPIDWRQVA
;
A
#
# COMPACT_ATOMS: atom_id res chain seq x y z
N MET A 1 14.83 -4.06 -22.85
CA MET A 1 13.97 -4.35 -21.68
C MET A 1 14.80 -4.30 -20.39
N THR A 2 14.42 -3.48 -19.40
CA THR A 2 15.20 -3.27 -18.17
C THR A 2 15.10 -4.49 -17.23
N LYS A 3 16.04 -4.62 -16.27
CA LYS A 3 15.94 -5.65 -15.20
C LYS A 3 14.65 -5.51 -14.39
N ARG A 4 14.19 -4.27 -14.18
CA ARG A 4 12.95 -3.95 -13.46
C ARG A 4 11.71 -4.37 -14.25
N ASP A 5 11.65 -4.08 -15.54
CA ASP A 5 10.52 -4.48 -16.39
C ASP A 5 10.34 -6.01 -16.41
N LYS A 6 11.44 -6.77 -16.54
CA LYS A 6 11.42 -8.24 -16.44
C LYS A 6 10.82 -8.74 -15.12
N TYR A 7 11.23 -8.13 -14.00
CA TYR A 7 10.72 -8.49 -12.67
C TYR A 7 9.23 -8.16 -12.52
N LEU A 8 8.80 -6.97 -12.96
CA LEU A 8 7.39 -6.57 -12.88
C LEU A 8 6.49 -7.52 -13.67
N ARG A 9 6.93 -7.93 -14.86
CA ARG A 9 6.19 -8.85 -15.72
C ARG A 9 6.04 -10.22 -15.08
N ARG A 10 7.14 -10.80 -14.57
CA ARG A 10 7.10 -12.15 -13.99
C ARG A 10 6.30 -12.21 -12.69
N THR A 11 6.38 -11.16 -11.86
CA THR A 11 5.87 -11.21 -10.49
C THR A 11 4.47 -10.63 -10.37
N TYR A 12 4.12 -9.63 -11.18
CA TYR A 12 2.84 -8.92 -11.08
C TYR A 12 2.06 -8.88 -12.40
N GLY A 13 2.58 -9.46 -13.48
CA GLY A 13 1.95 -9.33 -14.81
C GLY A 13 1.97 -7.90 -15.38
N LEU A 14 2.82 -7.01 -14.86
CA LEU A 14 2.88 -5.60 -15.25
C LEU A 14 4.14 -5.26 -16.03
N THR A 15 3.99 -4.37 -17.00
CA THR A 15 5.11 -3.65 -17.61
C THR A 15 5.52 -2.45 -16.74
N GLU A 16 6.75 -1.99 -16.89
CA GLU A 16 7.24 -0.77 -16.26
C GLU A 16 6.41 0.45 -16.70
N CYS A 17 5.95 0.49 -17.95
CA CYS A 17 5.04 1.54 -18.44
C CYS A 17 3.69 1.52 -17.72
N GLN A 18 3.06 0.34 -17.53
CA GLN A 18 1.82 0.23 -16.78
C GLN A 18 2.00 0.64 -15.32
N PHE A 19 3.12 0.24 -14.69
CA PHE A 19 3.44 0.66 -13.33
C PHE A 19 3.57 2.19 -13.23
N LEU A 20 4.29 2.84 -14.16
CA LEU A 20 4.45 4.29 -14.16
C LEU A 20 3.11 5.01 -14.40
N LYS A 21 2.27 4.49 -15.31
CA LYS A 21 0.91 5.01 -15.52
C LYS A 21 0.05 4.92 -14.26
N MET A 22 0.11 3.80 -13.55
CA MET A 22 -0.59 3.63 -12.27
C MET A 22 -0.09 4.62 -11.20
N VAL A 23 1.23 4.80 -11.08
CA VAL A 23 1.81 5.78 -10.14
C VAL A 23 1.39 7.21 -10.51
N ALA A 24 1.38 7.56 -11.79
CA ALA A 24 0.95 8.88 -12.25
C ALA A 24 -0.54 9.12 -11.98
N ALA A 25 -1.40 8.13 -12.23
CA ALA A 25 -2.83 8.19 -11.91
C ALA A 25 -3.11 8.37 -10.41
N GLN A 26 -2.22 7.87 -9.54
CA GLN A 26 -2.24 8.12 -8.11
C GLN A 26 -1.63 9.46 -7.69
N GLY A 27 -1.24 10.33 -8.63
CA GLY A 27 -0.58 11.61 -8.32
C GLY A 27 0.86 11.48 -7.82
N GLY A 28 1.51 10.34 -8.05
CA GLY A 28 2.89 10.10 -7.60
C GLY A 28 3.03 9.81 -6.10
N VAL A 29 1.93 9.60 -5.39
CA VAL A 29 1.91 9.35 -3.94
C VAL A 29 1.43 7.95 -3.58
N CYS A 30 1.67 7.55 -2.33
CA CYS A 30 1.14 6.31 -1.76
C CYS A 30 -0.39 6.36 -1.72
N ALA A 31 -1.07 5.36 -2.28
CA ALA A 31 -2.54 5.33 -2.31
C ALA A 31 -3.22 5.31 -0.92
N ILE A 32 -2.50 4.89 0.13
CA ILE A 32 -3.03 4.85 1.50
C ILE A 32 -2.72 6.16 2.25
N CYS A 33 -1.45 6.46 2.47
CA CYS A 33 -1.08 7.60 3.32
C CYS A 33 -0.97 8.93 2.57
N GLN A 34 -1.15 8.94 1.24
CA GLN A 34 -1.11 10.13 0.38
C GLN A 34 0.21 10.92 0.44
N ARG A 35 1.27 10.30 0.95
CA ARG A 35 2.62 10.90 1.00
C ARG A 35 3.43 10.50 -0.21
N ALA A 36 4.19 11.45 -0.73
CA ALA A 36 5.22 11.19 -1.74
C ALA A 36 6.30 10.24 -1.18
N PRO A 37 6.92 9.39 -2.02
CA PRO A 37 8.05 8.59 -1.60
C PRO A 37 9.21 9.50 -1.16
N LYS A 38 9.95 9.09 -0.12
CA LYS A 38 11.18 9.79 0.30
C LYS A 38 12.18 9.88 -0.85
N PRO A 39 13.09 10.89 -0.87
CA PRO A 39 14.14 10.98 -1.88
C PRO A 39 14.88 9.65 -2.07
N ARG A 40 15.11 9.27 -3.33
CA ARG A 40 15.74 7.99 -3.74
C ARG A 40 14.96 6.71 -3.34
N LYS A 41 13.75 6.82 -2.81
CA LYS A 41 12.82 5.69 -2.62
C LYS A 41 11.77 5.69 -3.72
N ARG A 42 11.20 4.52 -4.01
CA ARG A 42 10.15 4.31 -5.01
C ARG A 42 8.93 3.74 -4.31
N LEU A 43 7.76 3.92 -4.92
CA LEU A 43 6.57 3.16 -4.54
C LEU A 43 6.72 1.69 -4.97
N HIS A 44 6.06 0.81 -4.25
CA HIS A 44 6.03 -0.63 -4.43
C HIS A 44 4.65 -1.06 -4.95
N VAL A 45 4.61 -2.13 -5.73
CA VAL A 45 3.35 -2.73 -6.18
C VAL A 45 2.70 -3.43 -5.00
N ASP A 46 1.45 -3.08 -4.71
CA ASP A 46 0.55 -3.80 -3.82
C ASP A 46 -0.36 -4.71 -4.64
N HIS A 47 -0.58 -5.92 -4.14
CA HIS A 47 -1.39 -6.93 -4.81
C HIS A 47 -2.12 -7.79 -3.78
N ASP A 48 -3.20 -8.42 -4.21
CA ASP A 48 -3.89 -9.42 -3.42
C ASP A 48 -3.13 -10.75 -3.46
N HIS A 49 -2.68 -11.26 -2.31
CA HIS A 49 -1.88 -12.48 -2.25
C HIS A 49 -2.66 -13.76 -2.58
N LYS A 50 -3.99 -13.72 -2.67
CA LYS A 50 -4.82 -14.89 -3.05
C LYS A 50 -5.06 -14.95 -4.56
N THR A 51 -5.32 -13.79 -5.17
CA THR A 51 -5.76 -13.67 -6.57
C THR A 51 -4.66 -13.14 -7.50
N GLY A 52 -3.60 -12.55 -6.94
CA GLY A 52 -2.55 -11.85 -7.69
C GLY A 52 -3.00 -10.49 -8.25
N ARG A 53 -4.24 -10.05 -7.99
CA ARG A 53 -4.77 -8.78 -8.50
C ARG A 53 -3.96 -7.60 -7.96
N VAL A 54 -3.35 -6.83 -8.85
CA VAL A 54 -2.69 -5.56 -8.48
C VAL A 54 -3.74 -4.56 -8.01
N ARG A 55 -3.50 -3.95 -6.85
CA ARG A 55 -4.40 -2.94 -6.26
C ARG A 55 -3.89 -1.52 -6.45
N GLY A 56 -2.57 -1.32 -6.39
CA GLY A 56 -1.98 0.01 -6.51
C GLY A 56 -0.49 0.08 -6.20
N ALA A 57 0.00 1.31 -6.04
CA ALA A 57 1.37 1.64 -5.64
C ALA A 57 1.40 2.22 -4.22
N LEU A 58 2.17 1.61 -3.32
CA LEU A 58 2.26 1.99 -1.90
C LEU A 58 3.70 2.31 -1.50
N CYS A 59 3.87 3.15 -0.48
CA CYS A 59 5.17 3.32 0.16
C CYS A 59 5.55 2.06 0.96
N PHE A 60 6.84 1.87 1.24
CA PHE A 60 7.32 0.69 2.00
C PHE A 60 6.59 0.49 3.33
N HIS A 61 6.30 1.57 4.05
CA HIS A 61 5.63 1.48 5.35
C HIS A 61 4.19 0.99 5.20
N CYS A 62 3.38 1.59 4.33
CA CYS A 62 2.01 1.14 4.10
C CYS A 62 1.97 -0.29 3.54
N ASN A 63 2.85 -0.61 2.58
CA ASN A 63 2.86 -1.94 1.95
C ASN A 63 3.26 -3.04 2.96
N HIS A 64 4.42 -2.89 3.59
CA HIS A 64 5.01 -3.97 4.38
C HIS A 64 4.61 -3.92 5.87
N ARG A 65 4.43 -2.72 6.43
CA ARG A 65 4.20 -2.55 7.88
C ARG A 65 2.73 -2.45 8.23
N LEU A 66 1.92 -1.77 7.42
CA LEU A 66 0.49 -1.69 7.63
C LEU A 66 -0.21 -2.93 7.07
N LEU A 67 -0.22 -3.12 5.74
CA LEU A 67 -0.96 -4.23 5.12
C LEU A 67 -0.30 -5.58 5.37
N GLY A 68 1.00 -5.71 5.07
CA GLY A 68 1.71 -6.98 5.18
C GLY A 68 1.72 -7.58 6.59
N ARG A 69 1.86 -6.75 7.65
CA ARG A 69 1.76 -7.22 9.04
C ARG A 69 0.31 -7.26 9.55
N GLY A 70 -0.57 -6.43 9.01
CA GLY A 70 -2.02 -6.47 9.27
C GLY A 70 -2.75 -7.64 8.60
N ARG A 71 -1.99 -8.62 8.07
CA ARG A 71 -2.48 -9.87 7.45
C ARG A 71 -3.53 -9.65 6.35
N GLU A 72 -3.50 -8.47 5.72
CA GLU A 72 -4.45 -8.06 4.68
C GLU A 72 -5.93 -8.25 5.09
N ASN A 73 -6.26 -8.08 6.38
CA ASN A 73 -7.63 -8.22 6.88
C ASN A 73 -8.33 -6.85 6.91
N PRO A 74 -9.26 -6.55 5.98
CA PRO A 74 -9.89 -5.23 5.91
C PRO A 74 -10.70 -4.89 7.18
N GLU A 75 -11.35 -5.89 7.79
CA GLU A 75 -12.16 -5.71 9.00
C GLU A 75 -11.28 -5.28 10.17
N GLN A 76 -10.08 -5.86 10.30
CA GLN A 76 -9.12 -5.44 11.32
C GLN A 76 -8.68 -3.99 11.13
N HIS A 77 -8.44 -3.56 9.88
CA HIS A 77 -8.06 -2.18 9.59
C HIS A 77 -9.21 -1.20 9.84
N GLN A 78 -10.46 -1.58 9.54
CA GLN A 78 -11.64 -0.79 9.88
C GLN A 78 -11.81 -0.65 11.39
N ARG A 79 -11.66 -1.75 12.14
CA ARG A 79 -11.69 -1.72 13.61
C ARG A 79 -10.56 -0.87 14.19
N ALA A 80 -9.36 -0.93 13.62
CA ALA A 80 -8.25 -0.08 14.04
C ALA A 80 -8.55 1.42 13.81
N ALA A 81 -9.13 1.78 12.67
CA ALA A 81 -9.57 3.15 12.40
C ALA A 81 -10.65 3.61 13.39
N ALA A 82 -11.67 2.77 13.62
CA ALA A 82 -12.71 3.05 14.61
C ALA A 82 -12.15 3.21 16.03
N TYR A 83 -11.19 2.37 16.42
CA TYR A 83 -10.52 2.46 17.72
C TYR A 83 -9.78 3.79 17.90
N LEU A 84 -9.03 4.25 16.89
CA LEU A 84 -8.31 5.53 16.94
C LEU A 84 -9.24 6.75 16.99
N LEU A 85 -10.43 6.64 16.40
CA LEU A 85 -11.44 7.69 16.39
C LEU A 85 -12.32 7.67 17.65
N CYS A 86 -12.24 6.62 18.47
CA CYS A 86 -13.00 6.52 19.70
C CYS A 86 -12.49 7.57 20.70
N PRO A 87 -13.36 8.48 21.19
CA PRO A 87 -12.94 9.54 22.10
C PRO A 87 -12.79 9.08 23.56
N ILE A 88 -12.88 7.78 23.83
CA ILE A 88 -12.82 7.23 25.17
C ILE A 88 -11.44 7.47 25.80
N ASP A 89 -11.42 8.21 26.91
CA ASP A 89 -10.27 8.26 27.80
C ASP A 89 -10.57 7.40 29.02
N TRP A 90 -10.02 6.17 29.05
CA TRP A 90 -10.23 5.24 30.15
C TRP A 90 -9.74 5.74 31.51
N ARG A 91 -8.89 6.79 31.54
CA ARG A 91 -8.51 7.46 32.81
C ARG A 91 -9.66 8.27 33.42
N GLN A 92 -10.69 8.56 32.62
CA GLN A 92 -11.87 9.34 33.00
C GLN A 92 -13.12 8.47 33.15
N VAL A 93 -13.01 7.16 32.91
CA VAL A 93 -14.08 6.19 33.10
C VAL A 93 -13.93 5.61 34.50
N ALA A 94 -14.96 5.82 35.34
CA ALA A 94 -15.03 5.34 36.72
C ALA A 94 -15.11 3.81 36.80
#